data_AF-A0A2E7RMZ7-F1
#
_entry.id   AF-A0A2E7RMZ7-F1
#
_cell.length_a   1.000
_cell.length_b   1.000
_cell.length_c   1.000
_cell.angle_alpha   90.00
_cell.angle_beta   90.00
_cell.angle_gamma   90.00
#
_symmetry.space_group_name_H-M   'P 1'
#
loop_
_entity.id
_entity.type
_entity.pdbx_description
1 polymer ?
#
loop_
_entity_poly.entity_id
_entity_poly.type
_entity_poly.pdbx_seq_one_letter_code
_entity_poly.pdbx_strand_id
1 'polypeptide(L)'
;MSWKCVNCGTSNPEGEENCVACNADSPSKLVDAADASLREETTQVDYSGSKNIAGALAFLGKLQIYAAPLVAFILLNLVYEGWWIIWILVSEILSGLICILLARVALAQFEIAENSREALSLYKKTSSAK
;
A
#
# COMPACT_ATOMS: atom_id res chain seq x y z
N MET A 1 -3.74 71.49 19.21
CA MET A 1 -2.67 70.52 19.55
C MET A 1 -1.62 70.57 18.45
N SER A 2 -0.35 70.83 18.73
CA SER A 2 0.73 70.85 17.73
C SER A 2 1.42 69.48 17.61
N TRP A 3 1.97 69.16 16.44
CA TRP A 3 2.73 67.92 16.22
C TRP A 3 4.22 68.21 16.01
N LYS A 4 5.09 67.33 16.50
CA LYS A 4 6.54 67.48 16.38
C LYS A 4 7.05 66.62 15.22
N CYS A 5 7.78 67.23 14.30
CA CYS A 5 8.35 66.51 13.17
C CYS A 5 9.41 65.50 13.63
N VAL A 6 9.26 64.24 13.24
CA VAL A 6 10.21 63.18 13.56
C VAL A 6 11.53 63.37 12.80
N ASN A 7 11.48 63.97 11.61
CA ASN A 7 12.66 64.14 10.76
C ASN A 7 13.58 65.29 11.22
N CYS A 8 13.01 66.44 11.61
CA CYS A 8 13.82 67.63 11.97
C CYS A 8 13.53 68.21 13.37
N GLY A 9 12.58 67.65 14.12
CA GLY A 9 12.24 68.10 15.47
C GLY A 9 11.42 69.39 15.56
N THR A 10 11.10 70.04 14.44
CA THR A 10 10.30 71.27 14.40
C THR A 10 8.88 71.01 14.88
N SER A 11 8.32 71.90 15.71
CA SER A 11 6.90 71.88 16.08
C SER A 11 6.06 72.55 15.01
N ASN A 12 5.09 71.81 14.47
CA ASN A 12 4.16 72.26 13.44
C ASN A 12 2.76 72.47 14.03
N PRO A 13 1.98 73.42 13.49
CA PRO A 13 0.60 73.64 13.90
C PRO A 13 -0.29 72.42 13.59
N GLU A 14 -1.46 72.38 14.23
CA GLU A 14 -2.48 71.36 13.96
C GLU A 14 -3.03 71.52 12.54
N GLY A 15 -3.33 70.40 11.86
CA GLY A 15 -3.90 70.40 10.52
C GLY A 15 -2.89 70.53 9.38
N GLU A 16 -1.62 70.81 9.67
CA GLU A 16 -0.58 70.83 8.63
C GLU A 16 -0.16 69.41 8.26
N GLU A 17 -0.32 69.05 6.99
CA GLU A 17 0.00 67.71 6.46
C GLU A 17 1.51 67.48 6.25
N ASN A 18 2.29 68.56 6.20
CA ASN A 18 3.73 68.53 5.93
C ASN A 18 4.48 69.46 6.89
N CYS A 19 5.70 69.10 7.26
CA CYS A 19 6.49 69.91 8.18
C CYS A 19 6.92 71.22 7.52
N VAL A 20 6.66 72.36 8.17
CA VAL A 20 6.98 73.68 7.61
C VAL A 20 8.48 73.93 7.40
N ALA A 21 9.35 73.17 8.08
CA ALA A 21 10.79 73.35 8.03
C ALA A 21 11.50 72.41 7.05
N CYS A 22 11.05 71.15 6.93
CA CYS A 22 11.74 70.13 6.12
C CYS A 22 10.81 69.42 5.12
N ASN A 23 9.56 69.84 5.04
CA ASN A 23 8.52 69.31 4.17
C ASN A 23 8.17 67.82 4.36
N ALA A 24 8.67 67.17 5.43
CA ALA A 24 8.36 65.78 5.74
C ALA A 24 6.89 65.59 6.11
N ASP A 25 6.30 64.46 5.70
CA ASP A 25 4.88 64.18 5.96
C ASP A 25 4.55 64.09 7.45
N SER A 26 3.33 64.48 7.78
CA SER A 26 2.80 64.37 9.13
C SER A 26 2.54 62.91 9.52
N PRO A 27 2.54 62.59 10.82
CA PRO A 27 2.27 61.22 11.29
C PRO A 27 0.91 60.69 10.83
N SER A 28 -0.12 61.55 10.75
CA SER A 28 -1.46 61.15 10.32
C SER A 28 -1.47 60.68 8.86
N LYS A 29 -0.77 61.40 7.97
CA LYS A 29 -0.67 61.04 6.55
C LYS A 29 0.06 59.72 6.33
N LEU A 30 1.04 59.40 7.18
CA LEU A 30 1.75 58.12 7.14
C LEU A 30 0.88 56.94 7.61
N VAL A 31 0.00 57.16 8.59
CA VAL A 31 -0.96 56.15 9.05
C VAL A 31 -2.01 55.90 7.97
N ASP A 32 -2.56 56.94 7.35
CA ASP A 32 -3.54 56.81 6.27
C ASP A 32 -2.94 56.08 5.04
N ALA A 33 -1.67 56.34 4.73
CA ALA A 33 -0.95 55.63 3.67
C ALA A 33 -0.67 54.14 4.02
N ALA A 34 -0.36 53.84 5.28
CA ALA A 34 -0.16 52.47 5.75
C ALA A 34 -1.47 51.66 5.69
N ASP A 35 -2.59 52.25 6.11
CA ASP A 35 -3.91 51.61 6.05
C ASP A 35 -4.39 51.37 4.61
N ALA A 36 -4.05 52.26 3.68
CA ALA A 36 -4.31 52.05 2.25
C ALA A 36 -3.51 50.86 1.69
N SER A 37 -2.25 50.70 2.08
CA SER A 37 -1.39 49.60 1.60
C SER A 37 -1.78 48.22 2.14
N LEU A 38 -2.27 48.13 3.38
CA LEU A 38 -2.76 46.88 3.99
C LEU A 38 -4.06 46.35 3.36
N ARG A 39 -4.84 47.24 2.72
CA ARG A 39 -6.11 46.88 2.09
C ARG A 39 -5.93 46.28 0.68
N GLU A 40 -4.80 46.54 0.04
CA GLU A 40 -4.51 46.03 -1.31
C GLU A 40 -3.97 44.58 -1.28
N GLU A 41 -3.32 44.15 -0.19
CA GLU A 41 -2.76 42.79 -0.07
C GLU A 41 -3.78 41.71 0.36
N THR A 42 -4.95 42.10 0.87
CA THR A 42 -5.95 41.15 1.41
C THR A 42 -7.09 40.77 0.44
N THR A 43 -7.04 41.21 -0.82
CA THR A 43 -8.14 40.96 -1.77
C THR A 43 -7.70 40.35 -3.10
N GLN A 44 -6.86 39.32 -3.12
CA GLN A 44 -6.85 38.31 -4.20
C GLN A 44 -6.17 37.00 -3.75
N VAL A 45 -6.78 36.26 -2.82
CA VAL A 45 -6.63 34.80 -2.82
C VAL A 45 -7.78 34.24 -3.64
N ASP A 46 -7.51 34.09 -4.93
CA ASP A 46 -8.44 33.52 -5.88
C ASP A 46 -8.64 32.02 -5.59
N TYR A 47 -9.78 31.65 -5.02
CA TYR A 47 -10.21 30.25 -4.83
C TYR A 47 -10.64 29.58 -6.17
N SER A 48 -10.08 30.01 -7.30
CA SER A 48 -10.24 29.39 -8.61
C SER A 48 -9.33 28.16 -8.82
N GLY A 49 -8.81 27.56 -7.75
CA GLY A 49 -8.08 26.28 -7.78
C GLY A 49 -8.95 25.04 -7.48
N SER A 50 -10.14 25.21 -6.91
CA SER A 50 -10.93 24.11 -6.31
C SER A 50 -11.56 23.14 -7.32
N LYS A 51 -11.89 23.61 -8.53
CA LYS A 51 -12.55 22.76 -9.56
C LYS A 51 -11.64 21.68 -10.15
N ASN A 52 -10.32 21.87 -10.11
CA ASN A 52 -9.35 20.90 -10.62
C ASN A 52 -8.99 19.81 -9.58
N ILE A 53 -9.16 20.10 -8.29
CA ILE A 53 -8.85 19.15 -7.20
C ILE A 53 -10.00 18.14 -7.05
N ALA A 54 -11.26 18.59 -7.20
CA ALA A 54 -12.42 17.70 -7.20
C ALA A 54 -12.36 16.68 -8.37
N GLY A 55 -11.89 17.11 -9.54
CA GLY A 55 -11.63 16.22 -10.68
C GLY A 55 -10.49 15.24 -10.42
N ALA A 56 -9.39 15.68 -9.83
CA ALA A 56 -8.25 14.83 -9.47
C ALA A 56 -8.60 13.79 -8.39
N LEU A 57 -9.36 14.17 -7.36
CA LEU A 57 -9.89 13.25 -6.34
C LEU A 57 -10.88 12.23 -6.93
N ALA A 58 -11.74 12.64 -7.85
CA ALA A 58 -12.64 11.73 -8.56
C ALA A 58 -11.88 10.77 -9.49
N PHE A 59 -10.76 11.21 -10.08
CA PHE A 59 -9.90 10.38 -10.92
C PHE A 59 -9.11 9.35 -10.07
N LEU A 60 -8.59 9.76 -8.91
CA LEU A 60 -7.93 8.87 -7.94
C LEU A 60 -8.90 7.82 -7.37
N GLY A 61 -10.15 8.20 -7.10
CA GLY A 61 -11.20 7.26 -6.67
C GLY A 61 -11.52 6.19 -7.72
N LYS A 62 -11.57 6.56 -9.01
CA LYS A 62 -11.79 5.59 -10.10
C LYS A 62 -10.59 4.68 -10.33
N LEU A 63 -9.37 5.16 -10.11
CA LEU A 63 -8.15 4.35 -10.25
C LEU A 63 -8.10 3.22 -9.19
N GLN A 64 -8.61 3.45 -7.98
CA GLN A 64 -8.70 2.40 -6.95
C GLN A 64 -9.70 1.28 -7.29
N ILE A 65 -10.80 1.59 -7.99
CA ILE A 65 -11.82 0.61 -8.35
C ILE A 65 -11.26 -0.48 -9.29
N TYR A 66 -10.29 -0.15 -10.15
CA TYR A 66 -9.66 -1.12 -11.04
C TYR A 66 -8.39 -1.76 -10.47
N ALA A 67 -7.66 -1.04 -9.61
CA ALA A 67 -6.45 -1.58 -8.98
C ALA A 67 -6.77 -2.74 -8.01
N ALA A 68 -7.81 -2.59 -7.18
CA ALA A 68 -8.20 -3.60 -6.20
C ALA A 68 -8.53 -4.99 -6.81
N PRO A 69 -9.41 -5.11 -7.83
CA PRO A 69 -9.71 -6.41 -8.44
C PRO A 69 -8.51 -6.99 -9.19
N LEU A 70 -7.63 -6.16 -9.75
CA LEU A 70 -6.42 -6.63 -10.43
C LEU A 70 -5.40 -7.21 -9.45
N VAL A 71 -5.20 -6.56 -8.30
CA VAL A 71 -4.38 -7.12 -7.20
C VAL A 71 -4.99 -8.39 -6.66
N ALA A 72 -6.31 -8.43 -6.42
CA ALA A 72 -7.01 -9.63 -5.95
C ALA A 72 -6.86 -10.79 -6.95
N PHE A 73 -6.99 -10.52 -8.25
CA PHE A 73 -6.79 -11.51 -9.30
C PHE A 73 -5.35 -12.05 -9.31
N ILE A 74 -4.34 -11.19 -9.20
CA ILE A 74 -2.93 -11.62 -9.13
C ILE A 74 -2.69 -12.49 -7.90
N LEU A 75 -3.21 -12.10 -6.72
CA LEU A 75 -3.08 -12.89 -5.50
C LEU A 75 -3.78 -14.25 -5.62
N LEU A 76 -4.97 -14.29 -6.22
CA LEU A 76 -5.71 -15.53 -6.45
C LEU A 76 -4.94 -16.46 -7.39
N ASN A 77 -4.37 -15.93 -8.47
CA ASN A 77 -3.53 -16.70 -9.38
C ASN A 77 -2.26 -17.17 -8.67
N LEU A 78 -1.61 -16.36 -7.84
CA LEU A 78 -0.43 -16.79 -7.08
C LEU A 78 -0.75 -17.96 -6.14
N VAL A 79 -1.90 -17.93 -5.48
CA VAL A 79 -2.37 -19.02 -4.61
C VAL A 79 -2.72 -20.26 -5.44
N TYR A 80 -3.41 -20.08 -6.56
CA TYR A 80 -3.79 -21.18 -7.46
C TYR A 80 -2.57 -21.85 -8.11
N GLU A 81 -1.62 -21.05 -8.58
CA GLU A 81 -0.33 -21.47 -9.12
C GLU A 81 0.54 -22.15 -8.04
N GLY A 82 0.49 -21.68 -6.80
CA GLY A 82 1.15 -22.38 -5.70
C GLY A 82 0.50 -23.73 -5.38
N TRP A 83 -0.82 -23.81 -5.50
CA TRP A 83 -1.59 -25.00 -5.11
C TRP A 83 -1.34 -26.20 -6.04
N TRP A 84 -1.21 -26.01 -7.35
CA TRP A 84 -0.97 -27.14 -8.26
C TRP A 84 0.41 -27.78 -8.02
N ILE A 85 1.43 -27.00 -7.67
CA ILE A 85 2.77 -27.51 -7.35
C ILE A 85 2.70 -28.42 -6.11
N ILE A 86 1.99 -27.99 -5.07
CA ILE A 86 1.76 -28.79 -3.87
C ILE A 86 1.02 -30.08 -4.24
N TRP A 87 0.00 -29.98 -5.08
CA TRP A 87 -0.79 -31.13 -5.50
C TRP A 87 0.04 -32.15 -6.29
N ILE A 88 0.92 -31.70 -7.19
CA ILE A 88 1.87 -32.56 -7.91
C ILE A 88 2.82 -33.27 -6.94
N LEU A 89 3.46 -32.52 -6.03
CA LEU A 89 4.38 -33.11 -5.05
C LEU A 89 3.69 -34.16 -4.18
N VAL A 90 2.48 -33.88 -3.72
CA VAL A 90 1.67 -34.82 -2.94
C VAL A 90 1.34 -36.07 -3.78
N SER A 91 0.96 -35.89 -5.06
CA SER A 91 0.64 -37.02 -5.93
C SER A 91 1.82 -37.97 -6.19
N GLU A 92 3.03 -37.43 -6.39
CA GLU A 92 4.25 -38.21 -6.58
C GLU A 92 4.63 -38.97 -5.29
N ILE A 93 4.53 -38.32 -4.13
CA ILE A 93 4.81 -38.98 -2.84
C ILE A 93 3.80 -40.12 -2.59
N LEU A 94 2.52 -39.88 -2.84
CA LEU A 94 1.48 -40.91 -2.70
C LEU A 94 1.69 -42.08 -3.66
N SER A 95 2.02 -41.81 -4.92
CA SER A 95 2.36 -42.83 -5.92
C SER A 95 3.54 -43.68 -5.46
N GLY A 96 4.62 -43.06 -4.98
CA GLY A 96 5.78 -43.75 -4.43
C GLY A 96 5.44 -44.62 -3.21
N LEU A 97 4.63 -44.11 -2.28
CA LEU A 97 4.17 -44.86 -1.11
C LEU A 97 3.32 -46.08 -1.49
N ILE A 98 2.42 -45.92 -2.46
CA ILE A 98 1.60 -47.02 -2.99
C ILE A 98 2.51 -48.11 -3.60
N CYS A 99 3.50 -47.73 -4.40
CA CYS A 99 4.46 -48.68 -4.98
C CYS A 99 5.22 -49.46 -3.89
N ILE A 100 5.67 -48.78 -2.83
CA ILE A 100 6.37 -49.43 -1.70
C ILE A 100 5.44 -50.42 -0.98
N LEU A 101 4.19 -50.03 -0.73
CA LEU A 101 3.21 -50.91 -0.09
C LEU A 101 2.92 -52.14 -0.94
N LEU A 102 2.74 -51.97 -2.25
CA LEU A 102 2.51 -53.09 -3.17
C LEU A 102 3.72 -54.03 -3.21
N ALA A 103 4.95 -53.49 -3.23
CA ALA A 103 6.16 -54.31 -3.17
C ALA A 103 6.23 -55.12 -1.88
N ARG A 104 5.87 -54.52 -0.74
CA ARG A 104 5.82 -55.22 0.56
C ARG A 104 4.78 -56.34 0.58
N VAL A 105 3.60 -56.10 0.03
CA VAL A 105 2.54 -57.12 -0.08
C VAL A 105 3.00 -58.25 -1.00
N ALA A 106 3.63 -57.93 -2.14
CA ALA A 106 4.14 -58.93 -3.06
C ALA A 106 5.21 -59.82 -2.42
N LEU A 107 6.14 -59.23 -1.65
CA LEU A 107 7.15 -59.99 -0.89
C LEU A 107 6.52 -60.92 0.15
N ALA A 108 5.51 -60.44 0.88
CA ALA A 108 4.79 -61.28 1.86
C ALA A 108 4.05 -62.44 1.19
N GLN A 109 3.42 -62.22 0.03
CA GLN A 109 2.77 -63.28 -0.73
C GLN A 109 3.77 -64.32 -1.25
N PHE A 110 4.96 -63.87 -1.66
CA PHE A 110 6.03 -64.76 -2.11
C PHE A 110 6.50 -65.70 -0.98
N GLU A 111 6.72 -65.17 0.23
CA GLU A 111 7.12 -65.96 1.40
C GLU A 111 6.07 -67.00 1.79
N ILE A 112 4.78 -66.62 1.77
CA ILE A 112 3.67 -67.57 2.00
C ILE A 112 3.67 -68.67 0.93
N ALA A 113 3.90 -68.32 -0.32
CA ALA A 113 3.93 -69.29 -1.42
C ALA A 113 5.11 -70.27 -1.28
N GLU A 114 6.29 -69.81 -0.88
CA GLU A 114 7.46 -70.64 -0.63
C GLU A 114 7.22 -71.63 0.53
N ASN A 115 6.76 -71.14 1.67
CA ASN A 115 6.42 -71.96 2.84
C ASN A 115 5.36 -73.03 2.50
N SER A 116 4.38 -72.69 1.65
CA SER A 116 3.36 -73.65 1.21
C SER A 116 3.94 -74.78 0.35
N ARG A 117 4.94 -74.48 -0.50
CA ARG A 117 5.62 -75.50 -1.34
C ARG A 117 6.45 -76.45 -0.50
N GLU A 118 7.18 -75.95 0.49
CA GLU A 118 7.96 -76.78 1.40
C GLU A 118 7.07 -77.74 2.19
N ALA A 119 5.97 -77.23 2.76
CA ALA A 119 5.00 -78.05 3.48
C ALA A 119 4.42 -79.18 2.62
N LEU A 120 4.12 -78.88 1.35
CA LEU A 120 3.56 -79.85 0.40
C LEU A 120 4.59 -80.93 0.00
N SER A 121 5.89 -80.57 -0.07
CA SER A 121 6.97 -81.51 -0.31
C SER A 121 7.16 -82.50 0.85
N LEU A 122 7.08 -82.02 2.09
CA LEU A 122 7.15 -82.84 3.30
C LEU A 122 5.96 -83.79 3.40
N TYR A 123 4.75 -83.28 3.12
CA TYR A 123 3.54 -84.10 3.11
C TYR A 123 3.61 -85.26 2.09
N LYS A 124 4.10 -84.99 0.87
CA LYS A 124 4.28 -86.04 -0.15
C LYS A 124 5.30 -87.10 0.28
N LYS A 125 6.37 -86.68 0.97
CA LYS A 125 7.41 -87.59 1.46
C LYS A 125 6.89 -88.51 2.56
N THR A 126 6.06 -88.01 3.47
CA THR A 126 5.47 -88.82 4.55
C THR A 126 4.34 -89.72 4.05
N SER A 127 3.56 -89.28 3.06
CA SER A 127 2.48 -90.11 2.50
C SER A 127 3.00 -91.30 1.68
N SER A 128 4.19 -91.21 1.08
CA SER A 128 4.78 -92.30 0.29
C SER A 128 5.50 -93.37 1.14
N ALA A 129 5.67 -93.13 2.43
CA ALA A 129 6.36 -94.03 3.37
C ALA A 129 5.41 -94.95 4.15
N LYS A 130 4.10 -94.84 3.92
CA LYS A 130 3.04 -95.71 4.46
C LYS A 130 2.52 -96.64 3.37
#